data_AF-A0A402CPZ1-F1
#
_entry.id   AF-A0A402CPZ1-F1
#
_cell.length_a   1.000
_cell.length_b   1.000
_cell.length_c   1.000
_cell.angle_alpha   90.00
_cell.angle_beta   90.00
_cell.angle_gamma   90.00
#
_symmetry.space_group_name_H-M   'P 1'
#
loop_
_entity.id
_entity.type
_entity.pdbx_description
1 polymer ?
#
loop_
_entity_poly.entity_id
_entity_poly.type
_entity_poly.pdbx_seq_one_letter_code
_entity_poly.pdbx_strand_id
1 'polypeptide(L)'
;MKPVIFAAVVLTLASVFATSQPTFAKGAHAGKAEAKKLDKLSTELGLTDAQKSQIKTIYMGEMPKIKAIRTDANLTDDQKKEQMKPIRKDIRIQIEAILTPDQKIKWAQIRKDHKKGANAPA
;
A
#
# COMPACT_ATOMS: atom_id res chain seq x y z
N MET A 1 30.17 -17.65 36.53
CA MET A 1 30.08 -19.12 36.66
C MET A 1 28.61 -19.49 36.50
N LYS A 2 28.28 -20.41 35.58
CA LYS A 2 26.90 -20.88 35.33
C LYS A 2 26.61 -22.09 36.22
N PRO A 3 25.41 -22.21 36.79
CA PRO A 3 24.84 -23.53 37.05
C PRO A 3 23.58 -23.75 36.21
N VAL A 4 23.60 -24.83 35.44
CA VAL A 4 22.44 -25.44 34.78
C VAL A 4 22.02 -26.62 35.63
N ILE A 5 20.76 -26.70 36.05
CA ILE A 5 20.15 -27.89 36.67
C ILE A 5 18.84 -28.23 35.95
N PHE A 6 18.69 -29.53 35.73
CA PHE A 6 17.67 -30.21 34.94
C PHE A 6 16.28 -30.25 35.61
N ALA A 7 15.25 -30.15 34.74
CA ALA A 7 13.92 -30.74 34.77
C ALA A 7 13.24 -31.10 36.11
N ALA A 8 12.12 -30.43 36.39
CA ALA A 8 10.99 -31.03 37.10
C ALA A 8 9.67 -30.52 36.48
N VAL A 9 8.93 -31.45 35.89
CA VAL A 9 7.56 -31.28 35.43
C VAL A 9 6.68 -31.13 36.67
N VAL A 10 6.03 -29.98 36.83
CA VAL A 10 4.90 -29.81 37.75
C VAL A 10 3.70 -29.37 36.95
N LEU A 11 2.71 -30.26 36.95
CA LEU A 11 1.39 -30.15 36.38
C LEU A 11 0.59 -29.08 37.15
N THR A 12 0.26 -27.95 36.52
CA THR A 12 -0.72 -27.00 37.05
C THR A 12 -1.75 -26.60 36.00
N LEU A 13 -3.01 -26.70 36.42
CA LEU A 13 -4.24 -26.42 35.70
C LEU A 13 -4.32 -25.00 35.11
N ALA A 14 -4.88 -24.96 33.91
CA ALA A 14 -5.72 -23.91 33.29
C ALA A 14 -5.56 -22.47 33.81
N SER A 15 -4.83 -21.67 33.02
CA SER A 15 -5.19 -20.28 32.78
C SER A 15 -5.04 -20.05 31.27
N VAL A 16 -6.15 -20.26 30.55
CA VAL A 16 -6.26 -19.86 29.15
C VAL A 16 -6.31 -18.34 29.13
N PHE A 17 -5.14 -17.69 29.21
CA PHE A 17 -5.01 -16.36 28.64
C PHE A 17 -5.01 -16.56 27.14
N ALA A 18 -6.18 -16.33 26.54
CA ALA A 18 -6.34 -16.21 25.11
C ALA A 18 -5.37 -15.15 24.61
N THR A 19 -4.19 -15.58 24.15
CA THR A 19 -3.36 -14.76 23.29
C THR A 19 -4.16 -14.57 22.02
N SER A 20 -4.89 -13.46 21.92
CA SER A 20 -5.37 -12.94 20.65
C SER A 20 -4.13 -12.59 19.84
N GLN A 21 -3.53 -13.60 19.21
CA GLN A 21 -2.53 -13.39 18.18
C GLN A 21 -3.23 -12.59 17.09
N PRO A 22 -2.77 -11.37 16.75
CA PRO A 22 -3.25 -10.72 15.55
C PRO A 22 -2.82 -11.61 14.39
N THR A 23 -3.77 -12.29 13.78
CA THR A 23 -3.57 -13.01 12.53
C THR A 23 -3.32 -11.98 11.43
N PHE A 24 -2.08 -11.49 11.35
CA PHE A 24 -1.58 -10.71 10.21
C PHE A 24 -1.35 -11.63 9.00
N ALA A 25 -2.35 -12.45 8.65
CA ALA A 25 -2.30 -13.33 7.48
C ALA A 25 -3.05 -12.73 6.27
N LYS A 26 -3.49 -11.46 6.33
CA LYS A 26 -4.20 -10.79 5.23
C LYS A 26 -3.52 -9.51 4.71
N GLY A 27 -2.24 -9.30 5.03
CA GLY A 27 -1.46 -8.13 4.59
C GLY A 27 -0.48 -8.36 3.43
N ALA A 28 0.01 -9.60 3.26
CA ALA A 28 1.10 -9.89 2.33
C ALA A 28 0.71 -9.85 0.84
N HIS A 29 -0.58 -10.02 0.51
CA HIS A 29 -1.05 -10.00 -0.88
C HIS A 29 -1.25 -8.58 -1.43
N ALA A 30 -1.62 -7.61 -0.58
CA ALA A 30 -1.81 -6.23 -1.00
C ALA A 30 -0.47 -5.58 -1.45
N GLY A 31 0.61 -5.78 -0.67
CA GLY A 31 1.93 -5.21 -0.97
C GLY A 31 2.56 -5.74 -2.26
N LYS A 32 2.40 -7.04 -2.56
CA LYS A 32 2.91 -7.64 -3.81
C LYS A 32 2.14 -7.14 -5.05
N ALA A 33 0.83 -6.94 -4.93
CA ALA A 33 0.02 -6.42 -6.02
C ALA A 33 0.31 -4.94 -6.31
N GLU A 34 0.56 -4.13 -5.27
CA GLU A 34 0.89 -2.71 -5.39
C GLU A 34 2.29 -2.50 -6.00
N ALA A 35 3.27 -3.33 -5.62
CA ALA A 35 4.60 -3.34 -6.24
C ALA A 35 4.54 -3.70 -7.73
N LYS A 36 3.79 -4.75 -8.12
CA LYS A 36 3.62 -5.13 -9.53
C LYS A 36 2.96 -4.04 -10.38
N LYS A 37 2.03 -3.26 -9.81
CA LYS A 37 1.39 -2.14 -10.52
C LYS A 37 2.36 -1.01 -10.81
N LEU A 38 3.21 -0.65 -9.84
CA LEU A 38 4.25 0.36 -10.06
C LEU A 38 5.30 -0.08 -11.07
N ASP A 39 5.64 -1.37 -11.08
CA ASP A 39 6.62 -1.93 -12.02
C ASP A 39 6.12 -1.91 -13.47
N LYS A 40 4.86 -2.31 -13.69
CA LYS A 40 4.20 -2.18 -15.01
C LYS A 40 4.17 -0.74 -15.49
N LEU A 41 3.73 0.17 -14.62
CA LEU A 41 3.65 1.60 -14.92
C LEU A 41 5.02 2.19 -15.26
N SER A 42 6.06 1.78 -14.54
CA SER A 42 7.44 2.19 -14.79
C SER A 42 7.93 1.74 -16.16
N THR A 43 7.54 0.53 -16.57
CA THR A 43 7.88 -0.05 -17.87
C THR A 43 7.14 0.68 -18.99
N GLU A 44 5.83 0.89 -18.86
CA GLU A 44 4.98 1.55 -19.87
C GLU A 44 5.39 3.02 -20.13
N LEU A 45 5.82 3.73 -19.09
CA LEU A 45 6.30 5.11 -19.21
C LEU A 45 7.79 5.20 -19.54
N GLY A 46 8.54 4.11 -19.47
CA GLY A 46 10.00 4.13 -19.64
C GLY A 46 10.67 5.03 -18.61
N LEU A 47 10.34 4.86 -17.32
CA LEU A 47 10.90 5.71 -16.26
C LEU A 47 12.38 5.42 -16.02
N THR A 48 13.16 6.48 -15.85
CA THR A 48 14.53 6.37 -15.38
C THR A 48 14.57 5.95 -13.90
N ASP A 49 15.70 5.42 -13.43
CA ASP A 49 15.83 5.02 -12.03
C ASP A 49 15.74 6.22 -11.07
N ALA A 50 16.18 7.40 -11.53
CA ALA A 50 15.99 8.65 -10.80
C ALA A 50 14.49 8.99 -10.65
N GLN A 51 13.71 8.92 -11.74
CA GLN A 51 12.26 9.13 -11.69
C GLN A 51 11.57 8.11 -10.79
N LYS A 52 11.92 6.81 -10.89
CA LYS A 52 11.37 5.76 -10.00
C LYS A 52 11.65 6.06 -8.53
N SER A 53 12.86 6.52 -8.20
CA SER A 53 13.24 6.91 -6.84
C SER A 53 12.38 8.07 -6.33
N GLN A 54 12.18 9.10 -7.15
CA GLN A 54 11.30 10.23 -6.80
C GLN A 54 9.85 9.79 -6.59
N ILE A 55 9.31 8.94 -7.47
CA ILE A 55 7.96 8.37 -7.33
C ILE A 55 7.84 7.59 -6.01
N LYS A 56 8.83 6.75 -5.68
CA LYS A 56 8.85 6.00 -4.42
C LYS A 56 8.79 6.94 -3.21
N THR A 57 9.56 8.02 -3.22
CA THR A 57 9.56 9.03 -2.16
C THR A 57 8.20 9.71 -2.02
N ILE A 58 7.55 10.07 -3.13
CA ILE A 58 6.18 10.65 -3.13
C ILE A 58 5.21 9.68 -2.45
N TYR A 59 5.22 8.39 -2.83
CA TYR A 59 4.35 7.39 -2.20
C TYR A 59 4.67 7.23 -0.71
N MET A 60 5.94 7.10 -0.35
CA MET A 60 6.35 6.94 1.06
C MET A 60 5.92 8.12 1.93
N GLY A 61 5.94 9.34 1.41
CA GLY A 61 5.46 10.54 2.12
C GLY A 61 3.95 10.55 2.36
N GLU A 62 3.17 9.99 1.44
CA GLU A 62 1.69 9.95 1.55
C GLU A 62 1.17 8.68 2.24
N MET A 63 1.99 7.63 2.34
CA MET A 63 1.60 6.34 2.94
C MET A 63 1.01 6.45 4.36
N PRO A 64 1.53 7.30 5.28
CA PRO A 64 0.94 7.46 6.59
C PRO A 64 -0.52 7.93 6.55
N LYS A 65 -0.84 8.91 5.68
CA LYS A 65 -2.21 9.42 5.50
C LYS A 65 -3.13 8.36 4.92
N ILE A 66 -2.63 7.64 3.91
CA ILE A 66 -3.36 6.53 3.28
C ILE A 66 -3.67 5.44 4.32
N LYS A 67 -2.69 5.08 5.15
CA LYS A 67 -2.86 4.07 6.20
C LYS A 67 -3.90 4.53 7.21
N ALA A 68 -3.79 5.76 7.71
CA ALA A 68 -4.74 6.32 8.67
C ALA A 68 -6.19 6.21 8.17
N ILE A 69 -6.47 6.65 6.94
CA ILE A 69 -7.82 6.56 6.35
C ILE A 69 -8.27 5.11 6.18
N ARG A 70 -7.39 4.22 5.70
CA ARG A 70 -7.75 2.81 5.45
C ARG A 70 -8.10 2.09 6.76
N THR A 71 -7.36 2.36 7.83
CA THR A 71 -7.52 1.69 9.13
C THR A 71 -8.53 2.37 10.06
N ASP A 72 -9.03 3.55 9.71
CA ASP A 72 -10.04 4.24 10.54
C ASP A 72 -11.33 3.43 10.57
N ALA A 73 -11.72 2.98 11.77
CA ALA A 73 -12.93 2.19 11.98
C ALA A 73 -14.20 3.05 12.05
N ASN A 74 -14.06 4.37 12.20
CA ASN A 74 -15.18 5.30 12.28
C ASN A 74 -15.67 5.75 10.89
N LEU A 75 -14.91 5.46 9.83
CA LEU A 75 -15.25 5.85 8.47
C LEU A 75 -15.91 4.70 7.71
N THR A 76 -17.01 5.01 7.04
CA THR A 76 -17.59 4.12 6.02
C THR A 76 -16.66 4.01 4.81
N ASP A 77 -16.84 2.97 4.01
CA ASP A 77 -16.03 2.80 2.80
C ASP A 77 -16.15 3.98 1.82
N ASP A 78 -17.33 4.61 1.74
CA ASP A 78 -17.53 5.78 0.88
C ASP A 78 -16.86 7.02 1.44
N GLN A 79 -16.87 7.22 2.75
CA GLN A 79 -16.09 8.29 3.40
C GLN A 79 -14.58 8.08 3.19
N LYS A 80 -14.09 6.84 3.33
CA LYS A 80 -12.70 6.49 3.03
C LYS A 80 -12.35 6.79 1.58
N LYS A 81 -13.22 6.42 0.64
CA LYS A 81 -13.03 6.71 -0.79
C LYS A 81 -12.94 8.22 -1.02
N GLU A 82 -13.83 9.00 -0.41
CA GLU A 82 -13.87 10.46 -0.55
C GLU A 82 -12.59 11.10 -0.03
N GLN A 83 -12.17 10.76 1.20
CA GLN A 83 -10.94 11.28 1.79
C GLN A 83 -9.67 10.85 1.04
N MET A 84 -9.72 9.70 0.35
CA MET A 84 -8.59 9.24 -0.47
C MET A 84 -8.48 9.97 -1.82
N LYS A 85 -9.54 10.60 -2.33
CA LYS A 85 -9.51 11.35 -3.60
C LYS A 85 -8.47 12.47 -3.63
N PRO A 86 -8.39 13.40 -2.65
CA PRO A 86 -7.39 14.47 -2.65
C PRO A 86 -5.96 13.90 -2.61
N ILE A 87 -5.68 12.89 -1.77
CA ILE A 87 -4.35 12.26 -1.71
C ILE A 87 -3.94 11.68 -3.07
N ARG A 88 -4.86 10.97 -3.74
CA ARG A 88 -4.59 10.43 -5.09
C ARG A 88 -4.38 11.53 -6.13
N LYS A 89 -5.07 12.67 -5.99
CA LYS A 89 -4.89 13.83 -6.87
C LYS A 89 -3.52 14.46 -6.66
N ASP A 90 -3.08 14.62 -5.42
CA ASP A 90 -1.81 15.24 -5.09
C ASP A 90 -0.62 14.37 -5.53
N ILE A 91 -0.67 13.06 -5.26
CA ILE A 91 0.32 12.10 -5.76
C ILE A 91 0.46 12.21 -7.28
N ARG A 92 -0.68 12.27 -7.99
CA ARG A 92 -0.68 12.38 -9.45
C ARG A 92 -0.03 13.68 -9.92
N ILE A 93 -0.33 14.82 -9.30
CA ILE A 93 0.27 16.10 -9.66
C ILE A 93 1.79 16.04 -9.48
N GLN A 94 2.26 15.47 -8.37
CA GLN A 94 3.69 15.33 -8.09
C GLN A 94 4.38 14.37 -9.08
N ILE A 95 3.74 13.25 -9.43
CA ILE A 95 4.26 12.33 -10.47
C ILE A 95 4.32 13.04 -11.82
N GLU A 96 3.25 13.73 -12.24
CA GLU A 96 3.23 14.45 -13.50
C GLU A 96 4.34 15.51 -13.57
N ALA A 97 4.69 16.16 -12.46
CA ALA A 97 5.76 17.16 -12.42
C ALA A 97 7.16 16.59 -12.77
N ILE A 98 7.42 15.31 -12.53
CA ILE A 98 8.72 14.66 -12.78
C ILE A 98 8.78 13.88 -14.10
N LEU A 99 7.68 13.83 -14.86
CA LEU A 99 7.62 13.19 -16.18
C LEU A 99 8.03 14.16 -17.30
N THR A 100 8.66 13.61 -18.34
CA THR A 100 8.89 14.35 -19.59
C THR A 100 7.57 14.61 -20.33
N PRO A 101 7.52 15.55 -21.29
CA PRO A 101 6.32 15.80 -22.09
C PRO A 101 5.73 14.54 -22.75
N ASP A 102 6.58 13.70 -23.36
CA ASP A 102 6.14 12.46 -24.02
C ASP A 102 5.59 11.43 -23.02
N GLN A 103 6.22 11.34 -21.84
CA GLN A 103 5.75 10.48 -20.76
C GLN A 103 4.39 10.95 -20.20
N LYS A 104 4.14 12.27 -20.13
CA LYS A 104 2.83 12.82 -19.71
C LYS A 104 1.72 12.43 -20.68
N ILE A 105 1.99 12.39 -21.98
CA ILE A 105 1.02 11.96 -22.99
C ILE A 105 0.64 10.49 -22.76
N LYS A 106 1.65 9.61 -22.61
CA LYS A 106 1.42 8.19 -22.28
C LYS A 106 0.66 8.01 -20.97
N TRP A 107 1.03 8.77 -19.94
CA TRP A 107 0.36 8.77 -18.64
C TRP A 107 -1.12 9.13 -18.75
N ALA A 108 -1.46 10.18 -19.51
CA ALA A 108 -2.83 10.58 -19.74
C ALA A 108 -3.64 9.49 -20.45
N GLN A 109 -3.02 8.77 -21.40
CA GLN A 109 -3.63 7.66 -22.13
C GLN A 109 -3.96 6.48 -21.20
N ILE A 110 -2.97 5.98 -20.45
CA ILE A 110 -3.12 4.90 -19.47
C ILE A 110 -4.24 5.22 -18.48
N ARG A 111 -4.32 6.47 -18.02
CA ARG A 111 -5.38 6.92 -17.10
C ARG A 111 -6.77 6.93 -17.73
N LYS A 112 -6.89 7.31 -19.01
CA LYS A 112 -8.17 7.25 -19.72
C LYS A 112 -8.64 5.80 -19.86
N ASP A 113 -7.74 4.88 -20.15
CA ASP A 113 -8.08 3.47 -20.32
C ASP A 113 -8.46 2.80 -19.00
N HIS A 114 -7.74 3.10 -17.91
CA HIS A 114 -8.14 2.68 -16.56
C HIS A 114 -9.52 3.23 -16.14
N LYS A 115 -9.84 4.48 -16.50
CA LYS A 115 -11.17 5.06 -16.20
C LYS A 115 -12.27 4.34 -16.98
N LYS A 116 -12.02 3.95 -18.24
CA LYS A 116 -12.98 3.18 -19.05
C LYS A 116 -13.21 1.78 -18.48
N GLY A 117 -12.15 1.08 -18.04
CA GLY A 117 -12.26 -0.23 -17.42
C GLY A 117 -12.98 -0.23 -16.06
N ALA A 118 -12.84 0.85 -15.28
CA ALA A 118 -13.54 1.00 -14.00
C ALA A 118 -15.03 1.38 -14.15
N ASN A 119 -15.44 1.89 -15.31
CA ASN A 119 -16.82 2.28 -15.62
C ASN A 119 -17.54 1.29 -16.56
N ALA A 120 -16.90 0.18 -16.95
CA ALA A 120 -17.56 -0.86 -17.72
C ALA A 120 -18.55 -1.61 -16.81
N PRO A 121 -19.82 -1.80 -17.23
CA PRO A 121 -20.74 -2.65 -16.48
C PRO A 121 -20.19 -4.09 -16.47
N ALA A 122 -20.23 -4.72 -15.29
CA ALA A 122 -19.93 -6.14 -15.13
C ALA A 122 -21.00 -7.02 -15.77
#